data_AF-A0A7X5FS20-F1
#
_entry.id   AF-A0A7X5FS20-F1
#
_cell.length_a   1.000
_cell.length_b   1.000
_cell.length_c   1.000
_cell.angle_alpha   90.00
_cell.angle_beta   90.00
_cell.angle_gamma   90.00
#
_symmetry.space_group_name_H-M   'P 1'
#
loop_
_entity.id
_entity.type
_entity.pdbx_description
1 polymer ?
#
loop_
_entity_poly.entity_id
_entity_poly.type
_entity_poly.pdbx_seq_one_letter_code
_entity_poly.pdbx_strand_id
1 'polypeptide(L)'
;MPNQLFLLKNKDFIRWCYEAATEKSLINASSGKVLKEFADIEKGLGNIWIGAEGEHKQWTTRLCQEAVREVLISLGYKNVKNSRKLKSTVRNKGYDPDLESDEAVWEVKGRGWTTPGTAGEKILGTPMKYSELPELYGKPLKIVLVGYQEYEAKHHFACGDLVDELGGRTRQLGEIIDFYKNKGIEYVAFTDLLTRAGYPYGCWENN
;
A
#
# COMPACT_ATOMS: atom_id res chain seq x y z
N MET A 1 -5.11 19.63 -13.75
CA MET A 1 -4.50 18.42 -13.15
C MET A 1 -4.91 18.43 -11.68
N PRO A 2 -5.40 17.32 -11.10
CA PRO A 2 -5.69 17.30 -9.67
C PRO A 2 -4.41 17.70 -8.91
N ASN A 3 -4.55 18.54 -7.87
CA ASN A 3 -3.41 19.07 -7.11
C ASN A 3 -2.50 17.91 -6.67
N GLN A 4 -1.30 17.87 -7.24
CA GLN A 4 -0.27 16.93 -6.81
C GLN A 4 0.06 17.26 -5.35
N LEU A 5 0.00 16.25 -4.48
CA LEU A 5 0.19 16.44 -3.05
C LEU A 5 1.67 16.67 -2.69
N PHE A 6 2.57 16.40 -3.64
CA PHE A 6 4.01 16.48 -3.49
C PHE A 6 4.51 15.66 -2.28
N LEU A 7 3.88 14.51 -2.05
CA LEU A 7 4.17 13.62 -0.93
C LEU A 7 5.62 13.16 -0.94
N LEU A 8 6.19 12.92 -2.11
CA LEU A 8 7.60 12.52 -2.23
C LEU A 8 8.61 13.60 -1.80
N LYS A 9 8.17 14.85 -1.66
CA LYS A 9 9.01 15.94 -1.11
C LYS A 9 8.88 16.07 0.41
N ASN A 10 7.93 15.38 1.03
CA ASN A 10 7.69 15.45 2.46
C ASN A 10 8.49 14.35 3.18
N LYS A 11 9.54 14.76 3.90
CA LYS A 11 10.43 13.85 4.63
C LYS A 11 9.70 13.01 5.68
N ASP A 12 8.73 13.61 6.40
CA ASP A 12 7.97 12.91 7.44
C ASP A 12 7.06 11.84 6.84
N PHE A 13 6.47 12.13 5.67
CA PHE A 13 5.70 11.14 4.91
C PHE A 13 6.59 9.99 4.42
N ILE A 14 7.76 10.29 3.83
CA ILE A 14 8.69 9.26 3.39
C ILE A 14 9.10 8.38 4.57
N ARG A 15 9.47 8.99 5.70
CA ARG A 15 9.76 8.27 6.94
C ARG A 15 8.60 7.37 7.37
N TRP A 16 7.37 7.90 7.35
CA TRP A 16 6.15 7.16 7.71
C TRP A 16 5.91 5.92 6.84
N CYS A 17 6.36 5.91 5.58
CA CYS A 17 6.29 4.73 4.74
C CYS A 17 7.19 3.58 5.22
N TYR A 18 8.29 3.89 5.89
CA TYR A 18 9.26 2.92 6.39
C TYR A 18 9.06 2.54 7.85
N GLU A 19 8.66 3.50 8.69
CA GLU A 19 8.55 3.32 10.15
C GLU A 19 7.43 4.16 10.76
N ALA A 20 7.04 3.83 12.00
CA ALA A 20 6.01 4.56 12.71
C ALA A 20 6.40 6.03 12.94
N ALA A 21 5.49 6.95 12.61
CA ALA A 21 5.68 8.39 12.84
C ALA A 21 5.38 8.83 14.29
N THR A 22 4.90 7.92 15.14
CA THR A 22 4.46 8.19 16.51
C THR A 22 5.25 7.38 17.52
N GLU A 23 5.39 7.91 18.74
CA GLU A 23 6.12 7.23 19.83
C GLU A 23 5.51 5.87 20.18
N LYS A 24 4.18 5.76 20.15
CA LYS A 24 3.46 4.48 20.27
C LYS A 24 2.83 4.08 18.95
N SER A 25 2.97 2.81 18.62
CA SER A 25 2.43 2.17 17.44
C SER A 25 2.12 0.71 17.73
N LEU A 26 1.59 0.00 16.74
CA LEU A 26 1.33 -1.43 16.79
C LEU A 26 2.61 -2.27 16.96
N ILE A 27 3.80 -1.68 16.76
CA ILE A 27 5.08 -2.36 17.00
C ILE A 27 5.37 -2.46 18.51
N ASN A 28 5.09 -1.40 19.26
CA ASN A 28 5.56 -1.24 20.64
C ASN A 28 4.45 -0.98 21.68
N ALA A 29 3.19 -1.02 21.27
CA ALA A 29 2.04 -0.85 22.14
C ALA A 29 0.90 -1.80 21.74
N SER A 30 0.27 -2.42 22.74
CA SER A 30 -0.89 -3.30 22.60
C SER A 30 -2.15 -2.77 23.29
N SER A 31 -2.03 -1.71 24.10
CA SER A 31 -3.17 -1.10 24.79
C SER A 31 -4.03 -0.29 23.82
N GLY A 32 -5.29 -0.69 23.65
CA GLY A 32 -6.23 -0.01 22.76
C GLY A 32 -6.48 1.46 23.12
N LYS A 33 -6.40 1.83 24.41
CA LYS A 33 -6.51 3.23 24.84
C LYS A 33 -5.33 4.06 24.34
N VAL A 34 -4.11 3.56 24.55
CA VAL A 34 -2.87 4.21 24.10
C VAL A 34 -2.87 4.33 22.58
N LEU A 35 -3.15 3.23 21.86
CA LEU A 35 -3.20 3.24 20.40
C LEU A 35 -4.21 4.23 19.84
N LYS A 36 -5.35 4.44 20.52
CA LYS A 36 -6.35 5.43 20.10
C LYS A 36 -5.82 6.86 20.17
N GLU A 37 -5.13 7.23 21.25
CA GLU A 37 -4.55 8.57 21.42
C GLU A 37 -3.54 8.87 20.30
N PHE A 38 -2.68 7.90 19.98
CA PHE A 38 -1.71 8.06 18.89
C PHE A 38 -2.34 7.93 17.49
N ALA A 39 -3.46 7.23 17.34
CA ALA A 39 -4.21 7.19 16.09
C ALA A 39 -4.81 8.54 15.70
N ASP A 40 -5.25 9.33 16.67
CA ASP A 40 -5.73 10.69 16.41
C ASP A 40 -4.57 11.62 15.99
N ILE A 41 -3.38 11.45 16.57
CA ILE A 41 -2.14 12.15 16.15
C ILE A 41 -1.75 11.75 14.73
N GLU A 42 -1.66 10.45 14.45
CA GLU A 42 -1.31 9.93 13.12
C GLU A 42 -2.31 10.39 12.06
N LYS A 43 -3.62 10.37 12.38
CA LYS A 43 -4.66 10.92 11.51
C LYS A 43 -4.49 12.43 11.27
N GLY A 44 -4.08 13.19 12.27
CA GLY A 44 -3.75 14.61 12.12
C GLY A 44 -2.63 14.84 11.10
N LEU A 45 -1.51 14.12 11.25
CA LEU A 45 -0.39 14.16 10.31
C LEU A 45 -0.84 13.77 8.89
N GLY A 46 -1.59 12.69 8.78
CA GLY A 46 -2.14 12.22 7.51
C GLY A 46 -3.03 13.23 6.80
N ASN A 47 -3.92 13.91 7.54
CA ASN A 47 -4.78 14.96 7.00
C ASN A 47 -3.99 16.18 6.52
N ILE A 48 -2.90 16.54 7.22
CA ILE A 48 -1.98 17.61 6.80
C ILE A 48 -1.32 17.23 5.46
N TRP A 49 -0.81 16.01 5.34
CA TRP A 49 -0.13 15.55 4.13
C TRP A 49 -1.04 15.50 2.89
N ILE A 50 -2.33 15.16 3.06
CA ILE A 50 -3.29 15.17 1.95
C ILE A 50 -3.94 16.54 1.69
N GLY A 51 -3.52 17.59 2.41
CA GLY A 51 -4.06 18.94 2.30
C GLY A 51 -5.56 19.01 2.56
N ALA A 52 -6.08 18.23 3.51
CA ALA A 52 -7.51 18.23 3.84
C ALA A 52 -7.89 19.48 4.65
N GLU A 53 -8.97 20.15 4.26
CA GLU A 53 -9.64 21.15 5.08
C GLU A 53 -10.49 20.42 6.14
N GLY A 54 -9.84 19.99 7.23
CA GLY A 54 -10.48 19.31 8.36
C GLY A 54 -10.30 17.78 8.36
N GLU A 55 -11.10 17.08 9.18
CA GLU A 55 -10.93 15.66 9.41
C GLU A 55 -11.48 14.78 8.27
N HIS A 56 -10.58 14.09 7.56
CA HIS A 56 -10.98 13.09 6.57
C HIS A 56 -11.06 11.69 7.20
N LYS A 57 -12.24 11.04 7.13
CA LYS A 57 -12.46 9.70 7.74
C LYS A 57 -11.67 8.57 7.07
N GLN A 58 -11.30 8.74 5.79
CA GLN A 58 -10.59 7.75 4.97
C GLN A 58 -9.26 8.33 4.47
N TRP A 59 -8.54 9.03 5.35
CA TRP A 59 -7.30 9.73 5.00
C TRP A 59 -6.21 8.78 4.49
N THR A 60 -6.07 7.58 5.08
CA THR A 60 -5.06 6.58 4.68
C THR A 60 -5.25 6.12 3.25
N THR A 61 -6.49 5.85 2.83
CA THR A 61 -6.81 5.42 1.46
C THR A 61 -6.34 6.47 0.45
N ARG A 62 -6.74 7.73 0.65
CA ARG A 62 -6.35 8.83 -0.25
C ARG A 62 -4.84 9.06 -0.24
N LEU A 63 -4.23 9.08 0.95
CA LEU A 63 -2.79 9.28 1.12
C LEU A 63 -1.99 8.22 0.34
N CYS A 64 -2.31 6.94 0.58
CA CYS A 64 -1.55 5.84 -0.01
C CYS A 64 -1.78 5.76 -1.53
N GLN A 65 -3.01 5.98 -2.01
CA GLN A 65 -3.30 5.99 -3.44
C GLN A 65 -2.52 7.09 -4.16
N GLU A 66 -2.50 8.31 -3.62
CA GLU A 66 -1.75 9.41 -4.23
C GLU A 66 -0.23 9.23 -4.11
N ALA A 67 0.26 8.65 -3.01
CA ALA A 67 1.68 8.30 -2.88
C ALA A 67 2.14 7.29 -3.95
N VAL A 68 1.34 6.25 -4.19
CA VAL A 68 1.59 5.28 -5.27
C VAL A 68 1.53 5.96 -6.63
N ARG A 69 0.55 6.85 -6.86
CA ARG A 69 0.49 7.63 -8.11
C ARG A 69 1.78 8.43 -8.33
N GLU A 70 2.22 9.19 -7.33
CA GLU A 70 3.40 10.04 -7.42
C GLU A 70 4.68 9.21 -7.67
N VAL A 71 4.87 8.10 -6.96
CA VAL A 71 6.06 7.27 -7.16
C VAL A 71 6.08 6.66 -8.55
N LEU A 72 4.94 6.17 -9.06
CA LEU A 72 4.87 5.61 -10.41
C LEU A 72 5.20 6.66 -11.47
N ILE A 73 4.67 7.88 -11.34
CA ILE A 73 5.02 8.99 -12.25
C ILE A 73 6.52 9.31 -12.17
N SER A 74 7.10 9.35 -10.96
CA SER A 74 8.53 9.64 -10.77
C SER A 74 9.43 8.56 -11.38
N LEU A 75 8.99 7.30 -11.36
CA LEU A 75 9.66 6.16 -11.98
C LEU A 75 9.47 6.10 -13.50
N GLY A 76 8.70 7.03 -14.09
CA GLY A 76 8.52 7.17 -15.52
C GLY A 76 7.36 6.38 -16.13
N TYR A 77 6.54 5.71 -15.31
CA TYR A 77 5.34 5.01 -15.78
C TYR A 77 4.41 5.96 -16.54
N LYS A 78 3.86 5.48 -17.67
CA LYS A 78 3.00 6.28 -18.54
C LYS A 78 1.52 6.07 -18.22
N ASN A 79 0.74 7.12 -18.46
CA ASN A 79 -0.72 7.14 -18.29
C ASN A 79 -1.20 6.70 -16.90
N VAL A 80 -0.46 7.06 -15.83
CA VAL A 80 -0.87 6.77 -14.45
C VAL A 80 -2.12 7.57 -14.09
N LYS A 81 -3.26 6.89 -13.94
CA LYS A 81 -4.57 7.50 -13.68
C LYS A 81 -5.44 6.57 -12.83
N ASN A 82 -6.62 7.04 -12.40
CA ASN A 82 -7.59 6.15 -11.75
C ASN A 82 -8.02 5.06 -12.72
N SER A 83 -8.16 3.84 -12.23
CA SER A 83 -8.61 2.74 -13.08
C SER A 83 -10.06 2.95 -13.54
N ARG A 84 -10.42 2.26 -14.63
CA ARG A 84 -11.82 2.19 -15.06
C ARG A 84 -12.53 1.00 -14.41
N LYS A 85 -13.72 1.19 -13.87
CA LYS A 85 -14.51 0.05 -13.38
C LYS A 85 -14.81 -0.96 -14.51
N LEU A 86 -14.49 -2.24 -14.28
CA LEU A 86 -14.79 -3.34 -15.20
C LEU A 86 -15.78 -4.32 -14.60
N LYS A 87 -16.57 -5.00 -15.43
CA LYS A 87 -17.57 -5.98 -14.98
C LYS A 87 -16.92 -7.36 -14.82
N SER A 88 -17.27 -8.09 -13.78
CA SER A 88 -16.92 -9.51 -13.64
C SER A 88 -17.57 -10.33 -14.75
N THR A 89 -16.86 -11.35 -15.21
CA THR A 89 -17.34 -12.29 -16.22
C THR A 89 -18.38 -13.26 -15.65
N VAL A 90 -18.36 -13.51 -14.33
CA VAL A 90 -19.21 -14.53 -13.68
C VAL A 90 -20.38 -13.95 -12.87
N ARG A 91 -20.31 -12.68 -12.44
CA ARG A 91 -21.33 -12.07 -11.59
C ARG A 91 -21.72 -10.69 -12.07
N ASN A 92 -22.93 -10.25 -11.74
CA ASN A 92 -23.36 -8.86 -11.93
C ASN A 92 -22.75 -7.93 -10.87
N LYS A 93 -21.41 -7.89 -10.81
CA LYS A 93 -20.60 -7.02 -9.96
C LYS A 93 -19.46 -6.43 -10.78
N GLY A 94 -18.95 -5.28 -10.35
CA GLY A 94 -17.79 -4.65 -10.97
C GLY A 94 -16.56 -4.73 -10.07
N TYR A 95 -15.40 -4.76 -10.69
CA TYR A 95 -14.10 -4.51 -10.08
C TYR A 95 -13.72 -3.05 -10.27
N ASP A 96 -13.14 -2.46 -9.24
CA ASP A 96 -12.82 -1.03 -9.17
C ASP A 96 -11.46 -0.87 -8.48
N PRO A 97 -10.35 -1.26 -9.14
CA PRO A 97 -9.01 -1.10 -8.58
C PRO A 97 -8.59 0.37 -8.52
N ASP A 98 -7.56 0.69 -7.74
CA ASP A 98 -7.25 2.10 -7.44
C ASP A 98 -6.65 2.87 -8.64
N LEU A 99 -5.63 2.32 -9.30
CA LEU A 99 -4.91 2.99 -10.39
C LEU A 99 -4.67 2.07 -11.59
N GLU A 100 -4.45 2.67 -12.75
CA GLU A 100 -3.94 2.00 -13.93
C GLU A 100 -2.82 2.83 -14.58
N SER A 101 -1.90 2.15 -15.24
CA SER A 101 -0.85 2.68 -16.10
C SER A 101 -0.84 1.88 -17.40
N ASP A 102 0.01 2.23 -18.36
CA ASP A 102 0.17 1.42 -19.58
C ASP A 102 0.64 -0.02 -19.27
N GLU A 103 1.44 -0.21 -18.22
CA GLU A 103 2.10 -1.47 -17.90
C GLU A 103 1.31 -2.38 -16.95
N ALA A 104 0.56 -1.79 -16.01
CA ALA A 104 -0.08 -2.55 -14.93
C ALA A 104 -1.33 -1.85 -14.38
N VAL A 105 -2.17 -2.64 -13.72
CA VAL A 105 -3.22 -2.19 -12.81
C VAL A 105 -2.67 -2.27 -11.38
N TRP A 106 -2.97 -1.26 -10.56
CA TRP A 106 -2.42 -1.15 -9.22
C TRP A 106 -3.56 -1.07 -8.19
N GLU A 107 -3.56 -2.01 -7.25
CA GLU A 107 -4.41 -1.99 -6.07
C GLU A 107 -3.56 -1.58 -4.87
N VAL A 108 -3.98 -0.56 -4.14
CA VAL A 108 -3.26 -0.03 -2.99
C VAL A 108 -3.86 -0.57 -1.70
N LYS A 109 -2.99 -1.05 -0.81
CA LYS A 109 -3.36 -1.55 0.52
C LYS A 109 -2.49 -0.83 1.54
N GLY A 110 -2.98 0.31 2.00
CA GLY A 110 -2.33 1.13 3.01
C GLY A 110 -2.95 0.94 4.39
N ARG A 111 -2.11 0.99 5.44
CA ARG A 111 -2.55 0.98 6.83
C ARG A 111 -1.63 1.85 7.68
N GLY A 112 -2.21 2.62 8.60
CA GLY A 112 -1.47 3.39 9.60
C GLY A 112 -0.90 2.51 10.70
N TRP A 113 0.11 3.01 11.38
CA TRP A 113 0.89 2.32 12.40
C TRP A 113 0.17 2.20 13.74
N THR A 114 -0.97 2.86 13.92
CA THR A 114 -1.67 2.91 15.22
C THR A 114 -3.04 2.24 15.21
N THR A 115 -3.56 1.85 14.04
CA THR A 115 -4.93 1.34 13.90
C THR A 115 -4.98 -0.19 14.02
N PRO A 116 -5.40 -0.77 15.16
CA PRO A 116 -5.47 -2.22 15.34
C PRO A 116 -6.59 -2.86 14.52
N GLY A 117 -6.65 -4.19 14.52
CA GLY A 117 -7.72 -4.98 13.91
C GLY A 117 -7.28 -5.83 12.72
N THR A 118 -8.25 -6.47 12.08
CA THR A 118 -8.06 -7.48 11.03
C THR A 118 -7.98 -6.90 9.61
N ALA A 119 -7.78 -5.57 9.50
CA ALA A 119 -7.62 -4.93 8.19
C ALA A 119 -6.42 -5.53 7.43
N GLY A 120 -5.36 -5.87 8.16
CA GLY A 120 -4.18 -6.58 7.68
C GLY A 120 -4.47 -7.87 6.97
N GLU A 121 -5.17 -8.79 7.62
CA GLU A 121 -5.44 -10.13 7.10
C GLU A 121 -6.22 -10.11 5.76
N LYS A 122 -6.97 -9.04 5.49
CA LYS A 122 -7.73 -8.90 4.24
C LYS A 122 -6.83 -8.81 3.01
N ILE A 123 -5.55 -8.45 3.15
CA ILE A 123 -4.65 -8.42 1.99
C ILE A 123 -4.48 -9.82 1.39
N LEU A 124 -4.49 -10.87 2.21
CA LEU A 124 -4.34 -12.27 1.77
C LEU A 124 -5.43 -12.71 0.79
N GLY A 125 -6.64 -12.16 0.93
CA GLY A 125 -7.76 -12.43 0.02
C GLY A 125 -7.79 -11.55 -1.23
N THR A 126 -6.90 -10.57 -1.35
CA THR A 126 -6.90 -9.60 -2.46
C THR A 126 -6.59 -10.26 -3.82
N PRO A 127 -5.59 -11.15 -3.95
CA PRO A 127 -5.36 -11.86 -5.21
C PRO A 127 -6.57 -12.69 -5.67
N MET A 128 -7.26 -13.35 -4.73
CA MET A 128 -8.48 -14.10 -5.06
C MET A 128 -9.63 -13.19 -5.48
N LYS A 129 -9.84 -12.08 -4.76
CA LYS A 129 -10.89 -11.10 -5.08
C LYS A 129 -10.75 -10.60 -6.52
N TYR A 130 -9.51 -10.37 -6.95
CA TYR A 130 -9.19 -9.74 -8.22
C TYR A 130 -8.55 -10.70 -9.24
N SER A 131 -8.84 -12.00 -9.14
CA SER A 131 -8.24 -13.04 -9.98
C SER A 131 -8.49 -12.87 -11.48
N GLU A 132 -9.62 -12.23 -11.86
CA GLU A 132 -9.96 -11.93 -13.26
C GLU A 132 -9.30 -10.65 -13.79
N LEU A 133 -8.75 -9.80 -12.92
CA LEU A 133 -8.26 -8.47 -13.34
C LEU A 133 -7.17 -8.52 -14.41
N PRO A 134 -6.16 -9.42 -14.31
CA PRO A 134 -5.11 -9.47 -15.32
C PRO A 134 -5.63 -9.71 -16.73
N GLU A 135 -6.64 -10.57 -16.88
CA GLU A 135 -7.29 -10.87 -18.16
C GLU A 135 -8.18 -9.71 -18.62
N LEU A 136 -9.03 -9.17 -17.73
CA LEU A 136 -9.97 -8.10 -18.06
C LEU A 136 -9.28 -6.79 -18.50
N TYR A 137 -8.12 -6.50 -17.92
CA TYR A 137 -7.32 -5.33 -18.27
C TYR A 137 -6.25 -5.62 -19.33
N GLY A 138 -5.92 -6.89 -19.57
CA GLY A 138 -4.78 -7.30 -20.40
C GLY A 138 -3.43 -6.86 -19.82
N LYS A 139 -3.34 -6.71 -18.50
CA LYS A 139 -2.19 -6.14 -17.77
C LYS A 139 -2.03 -6.81 -16.41
N PRO A 140 -0.82 -7.04 -15.90
CA PRO A 140 -0.64 -7.58 -14.55
C PRO A 140 -1.28 -6.68 -13.48
N LEU A 141 -1.73 -7.30 -12.41
CA LEU A 141 -2.19 -6.65 -11.18
C LEU A 141 -1.04 -6.59 -10.18
N LYS A 142 -0.72 -5.39 -9.72
CA LYS A 142 0.25 -5.15 -8.64
C LYS A 142 -0.50 -4.69 -7.40
N ILE A 143 -0.36 -5.43 -6.30
CA ILE A 143 -0.95 -5.11 -4.99
C ILE A 143 0.13 -4.41 -4.16
N VAL A 144 0.07 -3.09 -4.09
CA VAL A 144 1.08 -2.27 -3.41
C VAL A 144 0.73 -2.14 -1.93
N LEU A 145 1.64 -2.58 -1.06
CA LEU A 145 1.49 -2.49 0.39
C LEU A 145 2.21 -1.23 0.90
N VAL A 146 1.53 -0.39 1.67
CA VAL A 146 2.06 0.92 2.10
C VAL A 146 1.98 1.07 3.63
N GLY A 147 3.05 1.62 4.23
CA GLY A 147 3.13 1.92 5.66
C GLY A 147 3.11 0.63 6.50
N TYR A 148 2.33 0.63 7.59
CA TYR A 148 2.26 -0.54 8.48
C TYR A 148 1.72 -1.80 7.78
N GLN A 149 0.96 -1.65 6.69
CA GLN A 149 0.48 -2.82 5.95
C GLN A 149 1.64 -3.62 5.33
N GLU A 150 2.67 -2.93 4.85
CA GLU A 150 3.88 -3.57 4.32
C GLU A 150 4.67 -4.23 5.45
N TYR A 151 4.87 -3.52 6.56
CA TYR A 151 5.56 -4.04 7.74
C TYR A 151 4.92 -5.33 8.27
N GLU A 152 3.59 -5.33 8.41
CA GLU A 152 2.82 -6.49 8.86
C GLU A 152 2.98 -7.67 7.90
N ALA A 153 3.01 -7.41 6.59
CA ALA A 153 3.18 -8.41 5.55
C ALA A 153 4.59 -9.01 5.48
N LYS A 154 5.62 -8.26 5.90
CA LYS A 154 7.00 -8.72 5.98
C LYS A 154 7.30 -9.49 7.27
N HIS A 155 6.71 -9.07 8.38
CA HIS A 155 7.22 -9.47 9.71
C HIS A 155 6.21 -10.14 10.63
N HIS A 156 4.90 -9.96 10.43
CA HIS A 156 3.91 -10.37 11.45
C HIS A 156 3.08 -11.59 11.08
N PHE A 157 2.91 -11.90 9.80
CA PHE A 157 2.14 -13.09 9.45
C PHE A 157 2.92 -14.37 9.75
N ALA A 158 2.24 -15.32 10.39
CA ALA A 158 2.83 -16.62 10.73
C ALA A 158 3.30 -17.43 9.51
N CYS A 159 2.74 -17.14 8.33
CA CYS A 159 3.14 -17.75 7.06
C CYS A 159 4.46 -17.20 6.50
N GLY A 160 4.94 -16.07 7.04
CA GLY A 160 6.18 -15.40 6.67
C GLY A 160 5.98 -14.18 5.76
N ASP A 161 7.04 -13.80 5.07
CA ASP A 161 7.10 -12.60 4.21
C ASP A 161 6.29 -12.79 2.90
N LEU A 162 5.38 -11.85 2.63
CA LEU A 162 4.54 -11.83 1.41
C LEU A 162 5.20 -11.16 0.20
N VAL A 163 6.23 -10.34 0.40
CA VAL A 163 6.83 -9.48 -0.63
C VAL A 163 8.26 -9.90 -0.97
N ASP A 164 9.02 -10.49 -0.05
CA ASP A 164 10.36 -11.01 -0.34
C ASP A 164 10.34 -12.44 -0.90
N GLU A 165 11.09 -12.65 -1.98
CA GLU A 165 11.29 -13.95 -2.63
C GLU A 165 12.52 -14.70 -2.08
N LEU A 166 13.43 -14.00 -1.37
CA LEU A 166 14.77 -14.50 -1.03
C LEU A 166 14.87 -15.21 0.32
N GLY A 167 13.81 -15.24 1.13
CA GLY A 167 13.78 -16.03 2.37
C GLY A 167 12.75 -15.50 3.38
N GLY A 168 12.41 -16.31 4.38
CA GLY A 168 11.49 -15.88 5.46
C GLY A 168 10.03 -16.28 5.28
N ARG A 169 9.68 -17.03 4.22
CA ARG A 169 8.34 -17.60 4.01
C ARG A 169 8.28 -19.11 4.15
N THR A 170 7.14 -19.63 4.59
CA THR A 170 6.85 -21.06 4.56
C THR A 170 6.78 -21.57 3.10
N ARG A 171 7.04 -22.86 2.87
CA ARG A 171 6.93 -23.46 1.54
C ARG A 171 5.53 -23.26 0.94
N GLN A 172 4.49 -23.43 1.77
CA GLN A 172 3.10 -23.28 1.38
C GLN A 172 2.78 -21.85 0.94
N LEU A 173 3.29 -20.84 1.65
CA LEU A 173 3.14 -19.45 1.23
C LEU A 173 3.84 -19.20 -0.11
N GLY A 174 5.05 -19.76 -0.29
CA GLY A 174 5.78 -19.68 -1.55
C GLY A 174 4.98 -20.25 -2.73
N GLU A 175 4.44 -21.46 -2.59
CA GLU A 175 3.61 -22.11 -3.63
C GLU A 175 2.38 -21.25 -4.00
N ILE A 176 1.75 -20.61 -3.01
CA ILE A 176 0.59 -19.73 -3.22
C ILE A 176 0.99 -18.43 -3.93
N ILE A 177 2.08 -17.79 -3.52
CA ILE A 177 2.59 -16.57 -4.16
C ILE A 177 2.99 -16.85 -5.60
N ASP A 178 3.72 -17.94 -5.84
CA ASP A 178 4.17 -18.33 -7.18
C ASP A 178 2.97 -18.65 -8.09
N PHE A 179 1.92 -19.28 -7.55
CA PHE A 179 0.66 -19.47 -8.27
C PHE A 179 0.05 -18.14 -8.74
N TYR A 180 -0.04 -17.14 -7.85
CA TYR A 180 -0.57 -15.82 -8.23
C TYR A 180 0.33 -15.07 -9.21
N LYS A 181 1.64 -15.14 -9.03
CA LYS A 181 2.62 -14.53 -9.94
C LYS A 181 2.50 -15.09 -11.36
N ASN A 182 2.32 -16.41 -11.49
CA ASN A 182 2.04 -17.07 -12.77
C ASN A 182 0.71 -16.65 -13.42
N LYS A 183 -0.20 -16.04 -12.65
CA LYS A 183 -1.45 -15.44 -13.14
C LYS A 183 -1.35 -13.92 -13.32
N GLY A 184 -0.16 -13.34 -13.22
CA GLY A 184 0.07 -11.91 -13.37
C GLY A 184 -0.39 -11.08 -12.17
N ILE A 185 -0.41 -11.66 -10.96
CA ILE A 185 -0.78 -10.97 -9.71
C ILE A 185 0.40 -11.03 -8.74
N GLU A 186 0.87 -9.88 -8.28
CA GLU A 186 2.04 -9.78 -7.41
C GLU A 186 1.82 -8.78 -6.28
N TYR A 187 2.32 -9.09 -5.09
CA TYR A 187 2.49 -8.10 -4.03
C TYR A 187 3.75 -7.27 -4.30
N VAL A 188 3.69 -5.99 -3.98
CA VAL A 188 4.79 -5.05 -4.16
C VAL A 188 4.97 -4.24 -2.88
N ALA A 189 6.17 -4.25 -2.31
CA ALA A 189 6.53 -3.33 -1.24
C ALA A 189 6.61 -1.90 -1.81
N PHE A 190 5.89 -0.96 -1.20
CA PHE A 190 6.00 0.45 -1.59
C PHE A 190 7.40 0.99 -1.33
N THR A 191 8.07 0.50 -0.28
CA THR A 191 9.46 0.89 0.02
C THR A 191 10.45 0.49 -1.08
N ASP A 192 10.18 -0.57 -1.86
CA ASP A 192 11.00 -0.92 -3.03
C ASP A 192 10.80 0.10 -4.17
N LEU A 193 9.57 0.58 -4.36
CA LEU A 193 9.26 1.63 -5.32
C LEU A 193 9.93 2.96 -4.91
N LEU A 194 9.86 3.32 -3.63
CA LEU A 194 10.53 4.51 -3.08
C LEU A 194 12.05 4.44 -3.27
N THR A 195 12.66 3.30 -2.93
CA THR A 195 14.11 3.08 -3.09
C THR A 195 14.53 3.26 -4.54
N ARG A 196 13.79 2.66 -5.48
CA ARG A 196 14.02 2.83 -6.93
C ARG A 196 13.83 4.27 -7.40
N ALA A 197 12.95 5.03 -6.75
CA ALA A 197 12.70 6.44 -7.04
C ALA A 197 13.71 7.40 -6.39
N GLY A 198 14.72 6.88 -5.67
CA GLY A 198 15.75 7.70 -5.02
C GLY A 198 15.44 8.10 -3.57
N TYR A 199 14.48 7.42 -2.93
CA TYR A 199 14.09 7.65 -1.53
C TYR A 199 14.35 6.41 -0.66
N PRO A 200 15.61 5.96 -0.51
CA PRO A 200 15.93 4.81 0.33
C PRO A 200 15.67 5.09 1.83
N TYR A 201 15.66 4.03 2.64
CA TYR A 201 15.57 4.15 4.09
C TYR A 201 16.63 5.14 4.64
N GLY A 202 16.21 6.02 5.54
CA GLY A 202 17.07 7.04 6.16
C GLY A 202 17.27 8.32 5.33
N CYS A 203 16.73 8.43 4.11
CA CYS A 203 16.93 9.63 3.27
C CYS A 203 16.36 10.92 3.87
N TRP A 204 15.53 10.84 4.92
CA TRP A 204 15.00 11.99 5.64
C TRP A 204 16.02 12.67 6.55
N GLU A 205 17.06 11.97 7.00
CA GLU A 205 18.07 12.52 7.95
C GLU A 205 19.04 13.49 7.27
N ASN A 206 19.27 13.32 5.97
CA ASN A 206 20.14 14.20 5.20
C ASN A 206 19.34 15.42 4.70
N ASN A 207 19.31 16.50 5.49
CA ASN A 207 19.40 17.92 5.10
C ASN A 207 19.34 18.76 6.37
#